data_AF-A0A818M4J5-F1
#
_entry.id   AF-A0A818M4J5-F1
#
_cell.length_a   1.000
_cell.length_b   1.000
_cell.length_c   1.000
_cell.angle_alpha   90.00
_cell.angle_beta   90.00
_cell.angle_gamma   90.00
#
_symmetry.space_group_name_H-M   'P 1'
#
loop_
_entity.id
_entity.type
_entity.pdbx_description
1 polymer ?
#
loop_
_entity_poly.entity_id
_entity_poly.type
_entity_poly.pdbx_seq_one_letter_code
_entity_poly.pdbx_strand_id
1 'polypeptide(L)'
;MNLPNLRHLILTDSLDSLNSFQLSKNIRSIQITLHHQCTNFATCDWTALRKLSSLPELNSLRVLLYNMHISPDDTSCQIIADVAPMISDFSFCFRRRHYQAVYDLDSAQMKQSSFIEQLKNRILALSLNKQPYIVVEEGASGLTVWF
;
A
#
# COMPACT_ATOMS: atom_id res chain seq x y z
N MET A 1 22.94 9.76 0.97
CA MET A 1 22.65 10.46 2.24
C MET A 1 22.59 9.43 3.35
N ASN A 2 23.34 9.61 4.45
CA ASN A 2 23.27 8.73 5.61
C ASN A 2 22.51 9.47 6.71
N LEU A 3 21.26 9.09 6.96
CA LEU A 3 20.38 9.74 7.94
C LEU A 3 20.13 8.77 9.11
N PRO A 4 21.06 8.69 10.09
CA PRO A 4 21.03 7.66 11.13
C PRO A 4 19.79 7.74 12.04
N ASN A 5 19.20 8.94 12.16
CA ASN A 5 18.02 9.19 12.99
C ASN A 5 16.70 9.13 12.21
N LEU A 6 16.72 8.81 10.91
CA LEU A 6 15.51 8.71 10.11
C LEU A 6 14.68 7.50 10.56
N ARG A 7 13.53 7.77 11.18
CA ARG A 7 12.57 6.74 11.62
C ARG A 7 11.31 6.69 10.77
N HIS A 8 11.00 7.79 10.08
CA HIS A 8 9.80 7.96 9.29
C HIS A 8 10.20 8.37 7.88
N LEU A 9 9.68 7.66 6.88
CA LEU A 9 9.93 7.94 5.49
C LEU A 9 8.59 8.17 4.77
N ILE A 10 8.52 9.25 4.00
CA ILE A 10 7.37 9.53 3.13
C ILE A 10 7.88 9.48 1.70
N LEU A 11 7.29 8.60 0.90
CA LEU A 11 7.54 8.47 -0.52
C LEU A 11 6.31 9.00 -1.26
N THR A 12 6.50 9.94 -2.16
CA THR A 12 5.43 10.49 -2.99
C THR A 12 5.77 10.23 -4.45
N ASP A 13 4.90 9.50 -5.14
CA ASP A 13 5.04 9.14 -6.56
C ASP A 13 6.39 8.49 -6.90
N SER A 14 6.98 7.82 -5.90
CA SER A 14 8.38 7.35 -5.94
C SER A 14 8.52 5.97 -5.29
N LEU A 15 7.64 5.03 -5.60
CA LEU A 15 7.70 3.66 -5.05
C LEU A 15 9.05 3.00 -5.35
N ASP A 16 9.55 3.14 -6.57
CA ASP A 16 10.79 2.54 -7.06
C ASP A 16 12.03 3.01 -6.29
N SER A 17 11.93 4.14 -5.59
CA SER A 17 12.99 4.64 -4.71
C SER A 17 13.36 3.64 -3.61
N LEU A 18 12.45 2.75 -3.21
CA LEU A 18 12.76 1.65 -2.28
C LEU A 18 13.89 0.75 -2.80
N ASN A 19 14.08 0.65 -4.12
CA ASN A 19 15.16 -0.14 -4.71
C ASN A 19 16.51 0.61 -4.76
N SER A 20 16.50 1.94 -4.82
CA SER A 20 17.70 2.75 -5.03
C SER A 20 18.35 3.26 -3.74
N PHE A 21 17.62 3.31 -2.62
CA PHE A 21 18.16 3.81 -1.36
C PHE A 21 18.68 2.69 -0.47
N GLN A 22 19.89 2.86 0.09
CA GLN A 22 20.26 2.18 1.32
C GLN A 22 19.42 2.75 2.45
N LEU A 23 18.25 2.16 2.66
CA LEU A 23 17.34 2.54 3.72
C LEU A 23 18.01 2.30 5.08
N SER A 24 17.88 3.28 5.97
CA SER A 24 18.38 3.15 7.34
C SER A 24 17.65 2.00 8.04
N LYS A 25 18.39 1.14 8.75
CA LYS A 25 17.81 0.04 9.54
C LYS A 25 16.87 0.51 10.66
N ASN A 26 16.91 1.80 10.99
CA ASN A 26 16.13 2.42 12.06
C ASN A 26 14.76 2.94 11.59
N ILE A 27 14.40 2.75 10.31
CA ILE A 27 13.09 3.14 9.80
C ILE A 27 12.02 2.26 10.45
N ARG A 28 11.04 2.90 11.07
CA ARG A 28 9.90 2.28 11.77
C ARG A 28 8.59 2.45 11.03
N SER A 29 8.45 3.53 10.27
CA SER A 29 7.22 3.84 9.56
C SER A 29 7.51 4.36 8.15
N ILE A 30 6.75 3.86 7.19
CA ILE A 30 6.79 4.31 5.80
C ILE A 30 5.38 4.68 5.37
N GLN A 31 5.24 5.85 4.75
CA GLN A 31 4.04 6.23 4.01
C GLN A 31 4.39 6.34 2.54
N ILE A 32 3.63 5.66 1.69
CA ILE A 32 3.73 5.70 0.23
C ILE A 32 2.47 6.37 -0.28
N THR A 33 2.61 7.47 -1.01
CA THR A 33 1.51 8.21 -1.60
C THR A 33 1.69 8.23 -3.11
N LEU A 34 0.72 7.69 -3.84
CA LEU A 34 0.75 7.62 -5.30
C LEU A 34 -0.46 8.38 -5.86
N HIS A 35 -0.26 9.19 -6.88
CA HIS A 35 -1.28 10.00 -7.54
C HIS A 35 -1.47 9.56 -9.00
N HIS A 36 -2.73 9.46 -9.43
CA HIS A 36 -3.09 9.05 -10.80
C HIS A 36 -2.49 9.91 -11.92
N GLN A 37 -2.25 11.19 -11.67
CA GLN A 37 -1.70 12.12 -12.68
C GLN A 37 -0.26 11.76 -13.09
N CYS A 38 0.42 10.90 -12.33
CA CYS A 38 1.66 10.28 -12.73
C CYS A 38 1.30 9.10 -13.66
N THR A 39 1.39 9.33 -14.97
CA THR A 39 0.87 8.54 -16.12
C THR A 39 1.27 7.06 -16.23
N ASN A 40 1.88 6.49 -15.19
CA ASN A 40 2.51 5.16 -15.18
C ASN A 40 2.06 4.30 -13.98
N PHE A 41 0.87 4.52 -13.41
CA PHE A 41 0.42 3.68 -12.27
C PHE A 41 0.29 2.19 -12.61
N ALA A 42 -0.08 1.86 -13.86
CA ALA A 42 -0.08 0.48 -14.35
C ALA A 42 1.33 -0.15 -14.39
N THR A 43 2.39 0.65 -14.25
CA THR A 43 3.78 0.19 -14.18
C THR A 43 4.41 0.46 -12.82
N CYS A 44 3.64 0.76 -11.76
CA CYS A 44 4.19 0.82 -10.41
C CYS A 44 4.82 -0.54 -10.09
N ASP A 45 6.13 -0.57 -9.88
CA ASP A 45 6.84 -1.80 -9.54
C ASP A 45 6.56 -2.16 -8.07
N TRP A 46 5.43 -2.80 -7.84
CA TRP A 46 5.05 -3.30 -6.51
C TRP A 46 6.08 -4.27 -5.94
N THR A 47 6.95 -4.88 -6.77
CA THR A 47 8.03 -5.74 -6.28
C THR A 47 9.03 -4.98 -5.41
N ALA A 48 9.12 -3.65 -5.55
CA ALA A 48 9.93 -2.79 -4.68
C ALA A 48 9.53 -2.90 -3.20
N LEU A 49 8.26 -3.23 -2.88
CA LEU A 49 7.82 -3.47 -1.50
C LEU A 49 8.55 -4.65 -0.85
N ARG A 50 9.09 -5.60 -1.61
CA ARG A 50 9.86 -6.72 -1.05
C ARG A 50 11.14 -6.25 -0.34
N LYS A 51 11.66 -5.06 -0.67
CA LYS A 51 12.81 -4.46 0.03
C LYS A 51 12.51 -4.15 1.49
N LEU A 52 11.24 -3.98 1.86
CA LEU A 52 10.83 -3.69 3.24
C LEU A 52 11.20 -4.83 4.20
N SER A 53 11.34 -6.06 3.71
CA SER A 53 11.86 -7.20 4.48
C SER A 53 13.26 -7.00 5.06
N SER A 54 14.04 -6.07 4.49
CA SER A 54 15.39 -5.74 4.97
C SER A 54 15.40 -4.72 6.12
N LEU A 55 14.24 -4.22 6.54
CA LEU A 55 14.08 -3.21 7.59
C LEU A 55 13.58 -3.85 8.89
N PRO A 56 14.48 -4.22 9.82
CA PRO A 56 14.10 -4.98 11.00
C PRO A 56 13.24 -4.19 12.00
N GLU A 57 13.31 -2.86 12.01
CA GLU A 57 12.50 -2.02 12.89
C GLU A 57 11.18 -1.55 12.26
N LEU A 58 10.93 -1.87 10.98
CA LEU A 58 9.73 -1.41 10.28
C LEU A 58 8.50 -2.09 10.86
N ASN A 59 7.58 -1.27 11.39
CA ASN A 59 6.38 -1.74 12.07
C ASN A 59 5.11 -1.09 11.52
N SER A 60 5.22 -0.02 10.73
CA SER A 60 4.08 0.67 10.13
C SER A 60 4.30 0.95 8.64
N LEU A 61 3.32 0.59 7.81
CA LEU A 61 3.30 0.87 6.38
C LEU A 61 1.92 1.38 5.97
N ARG A 62 1.88 2.56 5.36
CA ARG A 62 0.65 3.15 4.82
C ARG A 62 0.80 3.41 3.34
N VAL A 63 -0.09 2.84 2.53
CA VAL A 63 -0.13 3.05 1.09
C VAL A 63 -1.41 3.80 0.74
N LEU A 64 -1.26 5.00 0.17
CA LEU A 64 -2.36 5.89 -0.19
C LEU A 64 -2.37 6.12 -1.69
N LEU A 65 -3.47 5.73 -2.35
CA LEU A 65 -3.66 5.82 -3.78
C LEU A 65 -4.68 6.91 -4.12
N TYR A 66 -4.21 8.06 -4.57
CA TYR A 66 -5.04 9.22 -4.87
C TYR A 66 -5.50 9.27 -6.32
N ASN A 67 -6.80 9.45 -6.50
CA ASN A 67 -7.50 9.63 -7.77
C ASN A 67 -7.28 8.48 -8.77
N MET A 68 -6.93 7.28 -8.29
CA MET A 68 -6.72 6.13 -9.17
C MET A 68 -8.05 5.68 -9.77
N HIS A 69 -8.07 5.46 -11.08
CA HIS A 69 -9.22 4.85 -11.78
C HIS A 69 -9.02 3.33 -12.00
N ILE A 70 -7.80 2.85 -11.79
CA ILE A 70 -7.39 1.47 -12.00
C ILE A 70 -6.85 0.94 -10.66
N SER A 71 -7.28 -0.26 -10.27
CA SER A 71 -6.73 -0.97 -9.11
C SER A 71 -5.44 -1.70 -9.51
N PRO A 72 -4.52 -1.98 -8.57
CA PRO A 72 -3.41 -2.89 -8.84
C PRO A 72 -3.92 -4.23 -9.36
N ASP A 73 -3.16 -4.87 -10.26
CA ASP A 73 -3.52 -6.17 -10.82
C ASP A 73 -3.36 -7.31 -9.81
N ASP A 74 -3.73 -8.53 -10.21
CA ASP A 74 -3.66 -9.71 -9.34
C ASP A 74 -2.24 -10.01 -8.81
N THR A 75 -1.21 -9.74 -9.63
CA THR A 75 0.19 -9.96 -9.26
C THR A 75 0.62 -8.94 -8.20
N SER A 76 0.27 -7.68 -8.41
CA SER A 76 0.48 -6.59 -7.46
C SER A 76 -0.26 -6.85 -6.15
N CYS A 77 -1.52 -7.30 -6.23
CA CYS A 77 -2.34 -7.70 -5.09
C CYS A 77 -1.64 -8.78 -4.25
N GLN A 78 -1.09 -9.81 -4.89
CA GLN A 78 -0.34 -10.86 -4.22
C GLN A 78 0.90 -10.32 -3.52
N ILE A 79 1.70 -9.47 -4.20
CA ILE A 79 2.91 -8.90 -3.61
C ILE A 79 2.58 -8.05 -2.38
N ILE A 80 1.53 -7.22 -2.46
CA ILE A 80 1.08 -6.39 -1.33
C ILE A 80 0.63 -7.30 -0.17
N ALA A 81 -0.12 -8.37 -0.47
CA ALA A 81 -0.57 -9.34 0.52
C ALA A 81 0.59 -10.10 1.20
N ASP A 82 1.66 -10.42 0.47
CA ASP A 82 2.84 -11.10 1.02
C ASP A 82 3.59 -10.20 2.02
N VAL A 83 3.61 -8.89 1.78
CA VAL A 83 4.32 -7.93 2.62
C VAL A 83 3.52 -7.56 3.88
N ALA A 84 2.19 -7.50 3.80
CA ALA A 84 1.36 -7.02 4.90
C ALA A 84 1.60 -7.77 6.25
N PRO A 85 1.68 -9.12 6.30
CA PRO A 85 1.95 -9.86 7.55
C PRO A 85 3.30 -9.57 8.20
N MET A 86 4.24 -8.97 7.46
CA MET A 86 5.55 -8.58 7.97
C MET A 86 5.50 -7.27 8.78
N ILE A 87 4.40 -6.52 8.67
CA ILE A 87 4.25 -5.17 9.21
C ILE A 87 3.13 -5.17 10.25
N SER A 88 3.40 -4.75 11.49
CA SER A 88 2.39 -4.79 12.57
C SER A 88 1.23 -3.81 12.41
N ASP A 89 1.42 -2.71 11.68
CA ASP A 89 0.42 -1.68 11.38
C ASP A 89 0.42 -1.42 9.86
N PHE A 90 -0.37 -2.18 9.12
CA PHE A 90 -0.45 -2.11 7.67
C PHE A 90 -1.75 -1.42 7.22
N SER A 91 -1.66 -0.47 6.30
CA SER A 91 -2.82 0.20 5.71
C SER A 91 -2.67 0.39 4.20
N PHE A 92 -3.74 0.14 3.46
CA PHE A 92 -3.82 0.33 2.02
C PHE A 92 -5.15 0.98 1.66
N CYS A 93 -5.12 2.19 1.08
CA CYS A 93 -6.34 2.94 0.85
C CYS A 93 -6.35 3.67 -0.50
N PHE A 94 -7.48 3.60 -1.18
CA PHE A 94 -7.86 4.51 -2.26
C PHE A 94 -8.45 5.79 -1.67
N ARG A 95 -8.07 6.92 -2.27
CA ARG A 95 -8.48 8.26 -1.87
C ARG A 95 -8.91 9.04 -3.10
N ARG A 96 -10.00 9.79 -2.99
CA ARG A 96 -10.46 10.71 -4.04
C ARG A 96 -10.30 12.14 -3.53
N ARG A 97 -9.76 13.04 -4.36
CA ARG A 97 -9.86 14.49 -4.16
C ARG A 97 -11.09 14.97 -4.93
N HIS A 98 -11.88 15.85 -4.32
CA HIS A 98 -13.21 16.34 -4.79
C HIS A 98 -13.24 17.09 -6.14
N TYR A 99 -12.21 17.02 -6.99
CA TYR A 99 -12.02 17.97 -8.08
C TYR A 99 -12.29 17.47 -9.50
N GLN A 100 -12.76 16.25 -9.72
CA GLN A 100 -13.09 15.81 -11.08
C GLN A 100 -14.44 15.09 -11.15
N ALA A 101 -15.40 15.78 -11.77
CA ALA A 101 -16.61 15.18 -12.29
C ALA A 101 -16.22 14.26 -13.45
N VAL A 102 -16.16 12.96 -13.20
CA VAL A 102 -15.88 11.95 -14.24
C VAL A 102 -17.05 10.97 -14.27
N TYR A 103 -17.54 10.70 -15.48
CA TYR A 103 -18.73 9.89 -15.80
C TYR A 103 -18.59 8.37 -15.54
N ASP A 104 -17.64 7.93 -14.69
CA ASP A 104 -17.38 6.49 -14.47
C ASP A 104 -16.95 6.16 -13.01
N LEU A 105 -17.37 7.01 -12.06
CA LEU A 105 -16.99 6.91 -10.65
C LEU A 105 -17.48 5.60 -9.99
N ASP A 106 -18.64 5.10 -10.40
CA ASP A 106 -19.25 3.89 -9.84
C ASP A 106 -18.47 2.64 -10.27
N SER A 107 -18.11 2.55 -11.55
CA SER A 107 -17.29 1.45 -12.09
C SER A 107 -15.90 1.40 -11.42
N ALA A 108 -15.24 2.55 -11.27
CA ALA A 108 -13.96 2.63 -10.58
C ALA A 108 -14.09 2.27 -9.10
N GLN A 109 -15.16 2.70 -8.42
CA GLN A 109 -15.40 2.37 -7.02
C GLN A 109 -15.62 0.87 -6.82
N MET A 110 -16.46 0.25 -7.66
CA MET A 110 -16.70 -1.19 -7.60
C MET A 110 -15.40 -2.00 -7.78
N LYS A 111 -14.54 -1.60 -8.72
CA LYS A 111 -13.22 -2.24 -8.93
C LYS A 111 -12.29 -2.06 -7.74
N GLN A 112 -12.33 -0.91 -7.07
CA GLN A 112 -11.54 -0.65 -5.86
C GLN A 112 -12.04 -1.48 -4.67
N SER A 113 -13.34 -1.51 -4.44
CA SER A 113 -13.96 -2.33 -3.40
C SER A 113 -13.67 -3.82 -3.61
N SER A 114 -13.77 -4.30 -4.85
CA SER A 114 -13.43 -5.69 -5.21
C SER A 114 -11.96 -6.00 -4.94
N PHE A 115 -11.05 -5.08 -5.27
CA PHE A 115 -9.63 -5.22 -4.95
C PHE A 115 -9.38 -5.28 -3.43
N ILE A 116 -10.00 -4.40 -2.64
CA ILE A 116 -9.84 -4.37 -1.18
C ILE A 116 -10.30 -5.70 -0.56
N GLU A 117 -11.44 -6.23 -1.01
CA GLU A 117 -11.92 -7.54 -0.57
C GLU A 117 -10.96 -8.67 -0.97
N GLN A 118 -10.42 -8.64 -2.18
CA GLN A 118 -9.43 -9.62 -2.64
C GLN A 118 -8.15 -9.56 -1.79
N LEU A 119 -7.63 -8.35 -1.55
CA LEU A 119 -6.44 -8.13 -0.74
C LEU A 119 -6.64 -8.64 0.69
N LYS A 120 -7.78 -8.32 1.31
CA LYS A 120 -8.15 -8.82 2.65
C LYS A 120 -8.10 -10.35 2.70
N ASN A 121 -8.74 -11.01 1.73
CA ASN A 121 -8.81 -12.47 1.70
C ASN A 121 -7.43 -13.10 1.51
N ARG A 122 -6.57 -12.52 0.67
CA ARG A 122 -5.18 -12.98 0.51
C ARG A 122 -4.37 -12.81 1.79
N ILE A 123 -4.48 -11.65 2.45
CA ILE A 123 -3.79 -11.40 3.73
C ILE A 123 -4.24 -12.42 4.78
N LEU A 124 -5.55 -12.63 4.94
CA LEU A 124 -6.09 -13.62 5.88
C LEU A 124 -5.56 -15.03 5.58
N ALA A 125 -5.53 -15.44 4.31
CA ALA A 125 -5.02 -16.75 3.90
C ALA A 125 -3.51 -16.92 4.19
N LEU A 126 -2.72 -15.86 4.13
CA LEU A 126 -1.29 -15.88 4.43
C LEU A 126 -0.97 -15.75 5.93
N SER A 127 -1.95 -15.34 6.74
CA SER A 127 -1.77 -15.06 8.17
C SER A 127 -2.03 -16.28 9.06
N LEU A 128 -1.80 -17.50 8.58
CA LEU A 128 -2.22 -18.74 9.26
C LEU A 128 -1.76 -18.87 10.73
N ASN A 129 -0.68 -18.19 11.12
CA ASN A 129 -0.10 -18.24 12.46
C ASN A 129 -0.44 -17.04 13.36
N LYS A 130 -1.17 -16.04 12.86
CA LYS A 130 -1.57 -14.84 13.60
C LYS A 130 -2.97 -14.44 13.18
N GLN A 131 -3.88 -14.20 14.13
CA GLN A 131 -5.17 -13.62 13.77
C GLN A 131 -5.06 -12.10 13.69
N PRO A 132 -5.06 -11.50 12.48
CA PRO A 132 -5.02 -10.05 12.38
C PRO A 132 -6.34 -9.44 12.83
N TYR A 133 -6.26 -8.26 13.44
CA TYR A 133 -7.41 -7.36 13.55
C TYR A 133 -7.52 -6.56 12.24
N ILE A 134 -8.66 -6.66 11.55
CA ILE A 134 -8.86 -6.05 10.23
C ILE A 134 -10.03 -5.07 10.29
N VAL A 135 -9.81 -3.87 9.78
CA VAL A 135 -10.85 -2.87 9.53
C VAL A 135 -10.88 -2.54 8.05
N VAL A 136 -12.06 -2.67 7.44
CA VAL A 136 -12.34 -2.19 6.09
C VAL A 136 -13.03 -0.85 6.23
N GLU A 137 -12.49 0.17 5.55
CA GLU A 137 -13.06 1.51 5.58
C GLU A 137 -14.42 1.57 4.86
N GLU A 138 -15.22 2.58 5.17
CA GLU A 138 -16.51 2.79 4.52
C GLU A 138 -16.38 2.82 2.99
N GLY A 139 -17.35 2.18 2.31
CA GLY A 139 -17.33 1.99 0.86
C GLY A 139 -16.25 1.02 0.35
N ALA A 140 -15.60 0.26 1.25
CA ALA A 140 -14.46 -0.61 0.93
C ALA A 140 -13.37 0.15 0.15
N SER A 141 -13.12 1.39 0.56
CA SER A 141 -12.10 2.26 -0.05
C SER A 141 -10.71 2.04 0.53
N GLY A 142 -10.59 1.29 1.63
CA GLY A 142 -9.31 0.99 2.25
C GLY A 142 -9.39 -0.18 3.22
N LEU A 143 -8.22 -0.67 3.59
CA LEU A 143 -7.99 -1.78 4.50
C LEU A 143 -6.92 -1.38 5.49
N THR A 144 -7.17 -1.57 6.78
CA THR A 144 -6.14 -1.48 7.83
C THR A 144 -6.09 -2.78 8.61
N VAL A 145 -4.87 -3.25 8.87
CA VAL A 145 -4.57 -4.56 9.45
C VAL A 145 -3.55 -4.40 10.57
N TRP A 146 -3.83 -5.01 11.71
CA TRP A 146 -2.91 -5.09 12.84
C TRP A 146 -2.58 -6.54 13.21
N PHE A 147 -1.30 -6.83 13.43
CA PHE A 147 -0.73 -8.17 13.68
C PHE A 147 0.01 -8.33 15.01
#